data_AF-A0A7Y3P9W2-F1
#
_entry.id   AF-A0A7Y3P9W2-F1
#
_cell.length_a   1.000
_cell.length_b   1.000
_cell.length_c   1.000
_cell.angle_alpha   90.00
_cell.angle_beta   90.00
_cell.angle_gamma   90.00
#
_symmetry.space_group_name_H-M   'P 1'
#
loop_
_entity.id
_entity.type
_entity.pdbx_description
1 polymer ?
#
loop_
_entity_poly.entity_id
_entity_poly.type
_entity_poly.pdbx_seq_one_letter_code
_entity_poly.pdbx_strand_id
1 'polypeptide(L)'
;MNKTLFTLILAVALMSAAAARAQQAPTPQYNDEQTWAMELSKEIAPGELSGAALSAESTGTPDPLTALALQHNIAEPDWLKARIAAQGAGTVLAAMGDSITAAMASCSFPYYYCPDNSWSTGSLPTSVRTELAAQSGRPVGSFLVAVPGVTMAFIPYEAYAVFLASFFGLNVQRMTLFIGHNDPGVCGAATATQTQDFGDKYASSLRILAHVAAKRSARLYVASITEVPVLARYADVIPNGGQKTCRVLWKENNRCGPVTQHVDDPAALAKISAQIAAYDGLLAGLAQGQNWISYQDIFNANSRRGLSDPASELSRFDCFHPSVVGQGMLGRLAWQGFGGAPGIADFFRFPSPALSPSTAAELDGWTADASRP
;
A
#
# COMPACT_ATOMS: atom_id res chain seq x y z
N MET A 1 -4.68 -9.59 31.44
CA MET A 1 -4.23 -9.19 30.10
C MET A 1 -5.21 -9.75 29.08
N ASN A 2 -5.79 -8.90 28.23
CA ASN A 2 -6.67 -9.36 27.16
C ASN A 2 -5.81 -10.07 26.10
N LYS A 3 -6.15 -11.34 25.79
CA LYS A 3 -5.33 -12.20 24.92
C LYS A 3 -5.12 -11.55 23.54
N THR A 4 -6.16 -10.94 22.98
CA THR A 4 -6.15 -10.26 21.68
C THR A 4 -5.10 -9.14 21.58
N LEU A 5 -4.95 -8.33 22.63
CA LEU A 5 -4.01 -7.21 22.64
C LEU A 5 -2.57 -7.67 22.83
N PHE A 6 -2.35 -8.72 23.63
CA PHE A 6 -1.03 -9.35 23.73
C PHE A 6 -0.63 -9.97 22.39
N THR A 7 -1.56 -10.64 21.70
CA THR A 7 -1.34 -11.18 20.36
C THR A 7 -1.05 -10.07 19.33
N LEU A 8 -1.70 -8.91 19.41
CA LEU A 8 -1.48 -7.80 18.48
C LEU A 8 -0.13 -7.09 18.70
N ILE A 9 0.26 -6.86 19.96
CA ILE A 9 1.58 -6.31 20.32
C ILE A 9 2.67 -7.30 19.94
N LEU A 10 2.44 -8.59 20.22
CA LEU A 10 3.33 -9.67 19.81
C LEU A 10 3.40 -9.75 18.28
N ALA A 11 2.30 -9.59 17.55
CA ALA A 11 2.27 -9.60 16.09
C ALA A 11 3.02 -8.40 15.49
N VAL A 12 2.86 -7.18 16.00
CA VAL A 12 3.62 -6.01 15.53
C VAL A 12 5.12 -6.13 15.85
N ALA A 13 5.44 -6.65 17.04
CA ALA A 13 6.81 -6.93 17.44
C ALA A 13 7.42 -8.08 16.62
N LEU A 14 6.64 -9.12 16.32
CA LEU A 14 7.02 -10.25 15.47
C LEU A 14 7.12 -9.84 14.00
N MET A 15 6.27 -8.97 13.48
CA MET A 15 6.37 -8.40 12.12
C MET A 15 7.64 -7.58 11.98
N SER A 16 7.96 -6.75 12.98
CA SER A 16 9.19 -5.95 12.99
C SER A 16 10.45 -6.83 13.18
N ALA A 17 10.37 -7.84 14.04
CA ALA A 17 11.45 -8.81 14.27
C ALA A 17 11.62 -9.78 13.10
N ALA A 18 10.55 -10.11 12.37
CA ALA A 18 10.58 -10.94 11.17
C ALA A 18 11.10 -10.15 9.98
N ALA A 19 10.72 -8.88 9.82
CA ALA A 19 11.36 -7.99 8.86
C ALA A 19 12.86 -7.82 9.15
N ALA A 20 13.26 -7.74 10.42
CA ALA A 20 14.67 -7.70 10.84
C ALA A 20 15.39 -9.06 10.73
N ARG A 21 14.70 -10.21 10.92
CA ARG A 21 15.28 -11.56 10.73
C ARG A 21 15.35 -11.97 9.27
N ALA A 22 14.43 -11.53 8.42
CA ALA A 22 14.51 -11.66 6.97
C ALA A 22 15.74 -10.92 6.42
N GLN A 23 16.27 -9.92 7.14
CA GLN A 23 17.55 -9.28 6.80
C GLN A 23 18.78 -10.16 7.09
N GLN A 24 18.63 -11.29 7.78
CA GLN A 24 19.75 -12.08 8.32
C GLN A 24 19.68 -13.59 8.02
N ALA A 25 18.58 -14.11 7.47
CA ALA A 25 18.38 -15.55 7.24
C ALA A 25 18.53 -15.94 5.75
N PRO A 26 19.10 -17.13 5.43
CA PRO A 26 19.08 -17.66 4.08
C PRO A 26 17.65 -18.08 3.68
N THR A 27 17.31 -17.78 2.42
CA THR A 27 16.04 -17.94 1.69
C THR A 27 15.13 -19.11 2.10
N PRO A 28 13.82 -18.87 2.36
CA PRO A 28 12.78 -19.89 2.27
C PRO A 28 12.27 -20.08 0.82
N GLN A 29 11.71 -21.26 0.53
CA GLN A 29 11.17 -21.61 -0.78
C GLN A 29 9.81 -20.95 -1.07
N TYR A 30 9.53 -20.82 -2.35
CA TYR A 30 8.57 -19.91 -3.02
C TYR A 30 7.07 -20.10 -2.72
N ASN A 31 6.70 -21.11 -1.95
CA ASN A 31 5.33 -21.41 -1.52
C ASN A 31 5.02 -20.90 -0.10
N ASP A 32 6.00 -20.31 0.58
CA ASP A 32 5.85 -19.85 1.96
C ASP A 32 5.40 -18.39 2.10
N GLU A 33 5.43 -17.53 1.07
CA GLU A 33 5.06 -16.11 1.22
C GLU A 33 3.56 -15.90 1.52
N GLN A 34 2.67 -16.59 0.79
CA GLN A 34 1.23 -16.61 1.09
C GLN A 34 0.96 -17.40 2.38
N THR A 35 1.70 -18.48 2.63
CA THR A 35 1.58 -19.30 3.83
C THR A 35 1.96 -18.50 5.07
N TRP A 36 2.99 -17.66 5.02
CA TRP A 36 3.47 -16.85 6.14
C TRP A 36 2.52 -15.70 6.47
N ALA A 37 2.03 -14.98 5.46
CA ALA A 37 0.98 -13.98 5.63
C ALA A 37 -0.35 -14.62 6.12
N MET A 38 -0.68 -15.83 5.64
CA MET A 38 -1.83 -16.60 6.11
C MET A 38 -1.68 -17.11 7.55
N GLU A 39 -0.52 -17.64 7.95
CA GLU A 39 -0.27 -18.07 9.33
C GLU A 39 -0.38 -16.89 10.30
N LEU A 40 0.13 -15.71 9.92
CA LEU A 40 -0.05 -14.48 10.70
C LEU A 40 -1.53 -14.06 10.81
N SER A 41 -2.32 -14.27 9.75
CA SER A 41 -3.75 -13.99 9.74
C SER A 41 -4.59 -15.02 10.52
N LYS A 42 -4.13 -16.27 10.65
CA LYS A 42 -4.79 -17.33 11.43
C LYS A 42 -4.67 -17.10 12.94
N GLU A 43 -3.60 -16.43 13.39
CA GLU A 43 -3.43 -16.06 14.80
C GLU A 43 -4.25 -14.82 15.22
N ILE A 44 -4.81 -14.06 14.27
CA ILE A 44 -5.57 -12.83 14.53
C ILE A 44 -6.98 -12.97 13.91
N ALA A 45 -7.95 -13.44 14.70
CA ALA A 45 -9.29 -13.73 14.22
C ALA A 45 -10.02 -12.44 13.73
N PRO A 46 -10.62 -12.44 12.52
CA PRO A 46 -11.28 -11.26 11.92
C PRO A 46 -12.48 -10.69 12.72
N GLY A 47 -13.07 -11.48 13.62
CA GLY A 47 -14.29 -11.13 14.34
C GLY A 47 -14.11 -10.24 15.57
N GLU A 48 -12.88 -10.08 16.08
CA GLU A 48 -12.66 -9.34 17.34
C GLU A 48 -12.48 -7.83 17.16
N LEU A 49 -12.21 -7.35 15.93
CA LEU A 49 -12.02 -5.92 15.65
C LEU A 49 -13.31 -5.20 15.21
N SER A 50 -14.36 -5.91 14.80
CA SER A 50 -15.61 -5.31 14.28
C SER A 50 -16.61 -4.93 15.37
N GLY A 51 -16.55 -5.54 16.56
CA GLY A 51 -17.61 -5.44 17.56
C GLY A 51 -17.39 -4.46 18.72
N ALA A 52 -16.15 -4.05 19.02
CA ALA A 52 -15.85 -3.43 20.32
C ALA A 52 -15.54 -1.92 20.30
N ALA A 53 -15.44 -1.25 19.15
CA ALA A 53 -14.79 0.07 19.10
C ALA A 53 -15.56 1.23 18.47
N LEU A 54 -16.77 1.04 17.93
CA LEU A 54 -17.39 2.05 17.07
C LEU A 54 -18.82 2.43 17.46
N SER A 55 -19.02 2.83 18.72
CA SER A 55 -20.20 3.63 19.09
C SER A 55 -19.90 4.49 20.33
N ALA A 56 -19.37 5.70 20.13
CA ALA A 56 -19.38 6.72 21.17
C ALA A 56 -19.42 8.12 20.54
N GLU A 57 -20.60 8.73 20.58
CA GLU A 57 -20.77 10.16 20.38
C GLU A 57 -20.19 10.95 21.58
N SER A 58 -19.41 11.99 21.26
CA SER A 58 -19.39 13.31 21.92
C SER A 58 -19.63 13.37 23.45
N THR A 59 -18.78 12.74 24.27
CA THR A 59 -18.81 12.93 25.73
C THR A 59 -17.44 13.15 26.36
N GLY A 60 -16.53 13.90 25.73
CA GLY A 60 -15.27 14.33 26.38
C GLY A 60 -14.38 13.20 26.95
N THR A 61 -14.69 11.94 26.64
CA THR A 61 -13.96 10.75 27.00
C THR A 61 -12.96 10.46 25.89
N PRO A 62 -11.74 9.97 26.19
CA PRO A 62 -10.81 9.55 25.15
C PRO A 62 -11.49 8.55 24.24
N ASP A 63 -11.27 8.65 22.93
CA ASP A 63 -11.84 7.70 21.96
C ASP A 63 -11.50 6.26 22.40
N PRO A 64 -12.33 5.24 22.11
CA PRO A 64 -12.12 3.87 22.57
C PRO A 64 -10.71 3.34 22.31
N LEU A 65 -10.05 3.74 21.22
CA LEU A 65 -8.67 3.33 20.90
C LEU A 65 -7.64 4.03 21.81
N THR A 66 -7.82 5.32 22.09
CA THR A 66 -7.00 6.06 23.06
C THR A 66 -7.22 5.56 24.48
N ALA A 67 -8.47 5.27 24.87
CA ALA A 67 -8.82 4.67 26.14
C ALA A 67 -8.21 3.26 26.27
N LEU A 68 -8.23 2.45 25.21
CA LEU A 68 -7.62 1.11 25.19
C LEU A 68 -6.10 1.16 25.32
N ALA A 69 -5.43 2.10 24.63
CA ALA A 69 -3.98 2.29 24.75
C ALA A 69 -3.56 2.71 26.17
N LEU A 70 -4.32 3.62 26.79
CA LEU A 70 -4.09 4.09 28.16
C LEU A 70 -4.44 3.02 29.21
N GLN A 71 -5.55 2.31 29.04
CA GLN A 71 -6.05 1.30 29.98
C GLN A 71 -5.12 0.08 30.08
N HIS A 72 -4.37 -0.23 29.02
CA HIS A 72 -3.50 -1.39 28.97
C HIS A 72 -2.03 -1.12 29.26
N ASN A 73 -1.69 0.11 29.67
CA ASN A 73 -0.35 0.48 30.10
C ASN A 73 0.70 0.00 29.09
N ILE A 74 0.41 0.16 27.79
CA ILE A 74 1.30 -0.25 26.70
C ILE A 74 2.56 0.58 26.86
N ALA A 75 3.57 0.02 27.51
CA ALA A 75 4.87 0.62 27.59
C ALA A 75 5.35 0.81 26.16
N GLU A 76 5.64 2.06 25.80
CA GLU A 76 6.26 2.39 24.52
C GLU A 76 7.44 1.44 24.27
N PRO A 77 7.41 0.62 23.20
CA PRO A 77 8.50 -0.29 22.92
C PRO A 77 9.80 0.50 22.74
N ASP A 78 10.88 0.09 23.39
CA ASP A 78 12.14 0.85 23.34
C ASP A 78 12.70 1.01 21.91
N TRP A 79 12.41 0.06 21.01
CA TRP A 79 12.74 0.18 19.60
C TRP A 79 11.95 1.29 18.90
N LEU A 80 10.70 1.54 19.29
CA LEU A 80 9.85 2.60 18.74
C LEU A 80 10.33 3.97 19.24
N LYS A 81 10.69 4.08 20.52
CA LYS A 81 11.32 5.29 21.09
C LYS A 81 12.62 5.63 20.38
N ALA A 82 13.50 4.64 20.18
CA ALA A 82 14.77 4.83 19.48
C ALA A 82 14.54 5.29 18.04
N ARG A 83 13.53 4.76 17.34
CA ARG A 83 13.17 5.14 15.98
C ARG A 83 12.60 6.56 15.90
N ILE A 84 11.75 6.95 16.84
CA ILE A 84 11.21 8.31 16.97
C ILE A 84 12.34 9.30 17.25
N ALA A 85 13.23 8.97 18.18
CA ALA A 85 14.39 9.79 18.50
C ALA A 85 15.34 9.94 17.29
N ALA A 86 15.56 8.87 16.52
CA ALA A 86 16.43 8.88 15.34
C ALA A 86 15.89 9.71 14.17
N GLN A 87 14.56 9.87 14.04
CA GLN A 87 13.96 10.66 12.97
C GLN A 87 13.80 12.15 13.32
N GLY A 88 13.99 12.50 14.60
CA GLY A 88 13.79 13.86 15.11
C GLY A 88 12.34 14.33 15.02
N ALA A 89 12.09 15.58 15.38
CA ALA A 89 10.74 16.18 15.34
C ALA A 89 10.26 16.57 13.92
N GLY A 90 10.99 16.14 12.88
CA GLY A 90 10.71 16.48 11.48
C GLY A 90 9.46 15.78 10.93
N THR A 91 9.07 16.14 9.72
CA THR A 91 8.02 15.42 8.99
C THR A 91 8.45 13.99 8.71
N VAL A 92 7.56 13.03 8.95
CA VAL A 92 7.75 11.62 8.58
C VAL A 92 6.78 11.25 7.46
N LEU A 93 7.32 10.58 6.44
CA LEU A 93 6.57 9.90 5.38
C LEU A 93 6.41 8.42 5.75
N ALA A 94 5.17 7.96 5.90
CA ALA A 94 4.85 6.55 6.02
C ALA A 94 4.45 5.94 4.66
N ALA A 95 4.77 4.67 4.44
CA ALA A 95 4.38 3.94 3.23
C ALA A 95 3.81 2.56 3.55
N MET A 96 2.60 2.34 3.08
CA MET A 96 1.83 1.10 3.17
C MET A 96 1.68 0.49 1.76
N GLY A 97 1.61 -0.82 1.67
CA GLY A 97 1.51 -1.54 0.40
C GLY A 97 2.16 -2.90 0.41
N ASP A 98 2.52 -3.38 -0.77
CA ASP A 98 3.05 -4.73 -0.95
C ASP A 98 4.53 -4.77 -1.33
N SER A 99 4.92 -5.82 -2.07
CA SER A 99 6.28 -6.05 -2.55
C SER A 99 6.81 -4.94 -3.45
N ILE A 100 5.94 -4.23 -4.17
CA ILE A 100 6.37 -3.10 -4.99
C ILE A 100 6.78 -1.93 -4.09
N THR A 101 5.99 -1.61 -3.09
CA THR A 101 6.29 -0.52 -2.13
C THR A 101 7.49 -0.86 -1.25
N ALA A 102 7.69 -2.14 -0.92
CA ALA A 102 8.88 -2.65 -0.24
C ALA A 102 10.13 -2.75 -1.14
N ALA A 103 10.02 -2.42 -2.42
CA ALA A 103 11.08 -2.52 -3.43
C ALA A 103 11.76 -3.90 -3.50
N MET A 104 10.93 -4.94 -3.46
CA MET A 104 11.36 -6.32 -3.65
C MET A 104 12.12 -6.49 -4.97
N ALA A 105 13.20 -7.28 -4.93
CA ALA A 105 14.01 -7.65 -6.10
C ALA A 105 14.65 -6.47 -6.84
N SER A 106 14.75 -5.30 -6.21
CA SER A 106 15.37 -4.11 -6.82
C SER A 106 16.88 -4.01 -6.59
N CYS A 107 17.44 -4.65 -5.56
CA CYS A 107 18.87 -4.62 -5.25
C CYS A 107 19.64 -5.79 -5.90
N SER A 108 20.94 -5.92 -5.63
CA SER A 108 21.80 -6.89 -6.32
C SER A 108 21.50 -8.37 -6.00
N PHE A 109 20.68 -8.64 -4.98
CA PHE A 109 20.30 -9.99 -4.54
C PHE A 109 18.86 -10.32 -4.99
N PRO A 110 18.61 -11.52 -5.55
CA PRO A 110 17.27 -11.91 -5.98
C PRO A 110 16.29 -11.93 -4.80
N TYR A 111 15.06 -11.46 -5.05
CA TYR A 111 13.92 -11.59 -4.13
C TYR A 111 14.14 -11.02 -2.72
N TYR A 112 15.08 -10.09 -2.59
CA TYR A 112 15.36 -9.40 -1.33
C TYR A 112 14.57 -8.10 -1.20
N TYR A 113 14.35 -7.68 0.04
CA TYR A 113 13.72 -6.40 0.35
C TYR A 113 14.77 -5.31 0.37
N CYS A 114 14.57 -4.26 -0.42
CA CYS A 114 15.54 -3.19 -0.54
C CYS A 114 14.86 -1.84 -0.21
N PRO A 115 14.50 -1.57 1.07
CA PRO A 115 13.75 -0.38 1.47
C PRO A 115 14.35 0.94 0.98
N ASP A 116 15.67 1.02 0.88
CA ASP A 116 16.39 2.20 0.36
C ASP A 116 16.02 2.51 -1.10
N ASN A 117 15.58 1.51 -1.87
CA ASN A 117 15.11 1.68 -3.24
C ASN A 117 13.60 1.94 -3.33
N SER A 118 12.85 1.99 -2.22
CA SER A 118 11.40 2.24 -2.26
C SER A 118 11.08 3.55 -2.98
N TRP A 119 10.18 3.48 -3.96
CA TRP A 119 9.66 4.65 -4.69
C TRP A 119 9.09 5.73 -3.75
N SER A 120 8.59 5.32 -2.58
CA SER A 120 8.00 6.22 -1.60
C SER A 120 9.01 6.65 -0.55
N THR A 121 9.46 5.72 0.30
CA THR A 121 10.26 6.03 1.50
C THR A 121 11.77 5.91 1.29
N GLY A 122 12.22 5.44 0.12
CA GLY A 122 13.63 5.18 -0.16
C GLY A 122 14.49 6.43 -0.23
N SER A 123 15.77 6.24 -0.54
CA SER A 123 16.80 7.27 -0.70
C SER A 123 17.16 7.57 -2.15
N LEU A 124 16.43 6.98 -3.11
CA LEU A 124 16.56 7.35 -4.52
C LEU A 124 16.33 8.85 -4.70
N PRO A 125 17.08 9.53 -5.60
CA PRO A 125 16.89 10.96 -5.86
C PRO A 125 15.44 11.34 -6.21
N THR A 126 14.71 10.41 -6.81
CA THR A 126 13.33 10.59 -7.26
C THR A 126 12.29 9.90 -6.38
N SER A 127 12.67 9.40 -5.20
CA SER A 127 11.67 8.88 -4.27
C SER A 127 10.81 10.03 -3.72
N VAL A 128 9.56 9.74 -3.36
CA VAL A 128 8.66 10.75 -2.78
C VAL A 128 9.28 11.41 -1.55
N ARG A 129 10.01 10.65 -0.72
CA ARG A 129 10.72 11.20 0.45
C ARG A 129 11.79 12.21 0.07
N THR A 130 12.62 11.90 -0.91
CA THR A 130 13.71 12.79 -1.33
C THR A 130 13.14 14.05 -1.96
N GLU A 131 12.09 13.92 -2.76
CA GLU A 131 11.39 15.06 -3.36
C GLU A 131 10.70 15.95 -2.30
N LEU A 132 10.04 15.35 -1.29
CA LEU A 132 9.51 16.08 -0.14
C LEU A 132 10.59 16.83 0.64
N ALA A 133 11.75 16.20 0.84
CA ALA A 133 12.87 16.82 1.52
C ALA A 133 13.44 18.00 0.72
N ALA A 134 13.57 17.85 -0.61
CA ALA A 134 13.99 18.90 -1.51
C ALA A 134 13.00 20.08 -1.51
N GLN A 135 11.69 19.81 -1.64
CA GLN A 135 10.65 20.84 -1.64
C GLN A 135 10.58 21.60 -0.31
N SER A 136 10.72 20.90 0.82
CA SER A 136 10.62 21.50 2.15
C SER A 136 11.92 22.16 2.63
N GLY A 137 13.05 21.89 1.97
CA GLY A 137 14.38 22.32 2.41
C GLY A 137 14.81 21.67 3.74
N ARG A 138 14.16 20.59 4.17
CA ARG A 138 14.39 19.93 5.46
C ARG A 138 14.45 18.41 5.29
N PRO A 139 15.22 17.69 6.13
CA PRO A 139 15.18 16.24 6.14
C PRO A 139 13.76 15.71 6.43
N VAL A 140 13.36 14.67 5.69
CA VAL A 140 12.11 13.94 5.89
C VAL A 140 12.43 12.52 6.35
N GLY A 141 11.87 12.13 7.50
CA GLY A 141 11.96 10.78 8.05
C GLY A 141 11.11 9.77 7.26
N SER A 142 11.39 8.48 7.43
CA SER A 142 10.75 7.40 6.67
C SER A 142 10.19 6.30 7.57
N PHE A 143 8.94 5.89 7.35
CA PHE A 143 8.33 4.77 8.05
C PHE A 143 7.69 3.81 7.04
N LEU A 144 8.49 2.87 6.52
CA LEU A 144 8.02 1.80 5.65
C LEU A 144 7.37 0.69 6.49
N VAL A 145 6.12 0.38 6.20
CA VAL A 145 5.36 -0.73 6.80
C VAL A 145 4.85 -1.74 5.77
N ALA A 146 5.09 -1.50 4.49
CA ALA A 146 4.67 -2.38 3.40
C ALA A 146 5.21 -3.81 3.56
N VAL A 147 4.34 -4.81 3.42
CA VAL A 147 4.67 -6.22 3.54
C VAL A 147 4.53 -6.93 2.20
N PRO A 148 5.58 -7.58 1.69
CA PRO A 148 5.51 -8.32 0.44
C PRO A 148 4.45 -9.43 0.41
N GLY A 149 3.78 -9.56 -0.74
CA GLY A 149 2.77 -10.60 -0.97
C GLY A 149 1.40 -10.34 -0.33
N VAL A 150 1.24 -9.26 0.45
CA VAL A 150 -0.04 -8.96 1.09
C VAL A 150 -1.06 -8.39 0.12
N THR A 151 -2.33 -8.54 0.49
CA THR A 151 -3.51 -8.02 -0.21
C THR A 151 -4.11 -6.85 0.57
N MET A 152 -5.16 -6.22 0.04
CA MET A 152 -5.93 -5.20 0.77
C MET A 152 -6.44 -5.69 2.14
N ALA A 153 -6.65 -7.00 2.30
CA ALA A 153 -7.05 -7.59 3.58
C ALA A 153 -6.05 -7.35 4.72
N PHE A 154 -4.78 -7.08 4.40
CA PHE A 154 -3.73 -6.84 5.39
C PHE A 154 -3.51 -5.36 5.71
N ILE A 155 -3.96 -4.44 4.84
CA ILE A 155 -3.75 -2.99 5.01
C ILE A 155 -4.31 -2.42 6.32
N PRO A 156 -5.41 -2.93 6.91
CA PRO A 156 -5.82 -2.50 8.25
C PRO A 156 -4.73 -2.65 9.32
N TYR A 157 -3.87 -3.68 9.22
CA TYR A 157 -2.77 -3.89 10.15
C TYR A 157 -1.63 -2.89 9.92
N GLU A 158 -1.28 -2.61 8.67
CA GLU A 158 -0.30 -1.58 8.34
C GLU A 158 -0.77 -0.18 8.76
N ALA A 159 -2.05 0.13 8.55
CA ALA A 159 -2.68 1.36 9.01
C ALA A 159 -2.63 1.49 10.54
N TYR A 160 -2.86 0.39 11.26
CA TYR A 160 -2.74 0.37 12.71
C TYR A 160 -1.30 0.58 13.18
N ALA A 161 -0.31 0.02 12.48
CA ALA A 161 1.10 0.27 12.77
C ALA A 161 1.48 1.75 12.59
N VAL A 162 0.97 2.39 11.54
CA VAL A 162 1.13 3.85 11.32
C VAL A 162 0.45 4.66 12.43
N PHE A 163 -0.77 4.26 12.82
CA PHE A 163 -1.49 4.87 13.93
C PHE A 163 -0.70 4.79 15.24
N LEU A 164 -0.23 3.60 15.63
CA LEU A 164 0.55 3.42 16.85
C LEU A 164 1.85 4.22 16.83
N ALA A 165 2.59 4.18 15.71
CA ALA A 165 3.80 4.96 15.58
C ALA A 165 3.52 6.47 15.75
N SER A 166 2.45 6.97 15.13
CA SER A 166 2.01 8.36 15.29
C SER A 166 1.55 8.67 16.71
N PHE A 167 0.83 7.75 17.34
CA PHE A 167 0.33 7.89 18.70
C PHE A 167 1.47 8.07 19.70
N PHE A 168 2.52 7.25 19.57
CA PHE A 168 3.71 7.26 20.44
C PHE A 168 4.75 8.33 20.10
N GLY A 169 4.48 9.21 19.15
CA GLY A 169 5.29 10.42 18.96
C GLY A 169 5.88 10.60 17.56
N LEU A 170 5.78 9.61 16.67
CA LEU A 170 6.24 9.78 15.30
C LEU A 170 5.39 10.84 14.59
N ASN A 171 6.02 11.86 14.00
CA ASN A 171 5.30 12.95 13.34
C ASN A 171 4.94 12.58 11.89
N VAL A 172 4.10 11.57 11.72
CA VAL A 172 3.61 11.12 10.41
C VAL A 172 2.67 12.19 9.84
N GLN A 173 3.15 12.98 8.87
CA GLN A 173 2.35 14.02 8.20
C GLN A 173 2.08 13.71 6.73
N ARG A 174 2.73 12.67 6.19
CA ARG A 174 2.51 12.18 4.82
C ARG A 174 2.41 10.67 4.88
N MET A 175 1.48 10.12 4.12
CA MET A 175 1.26 8.68 4.00
C MET A 175 1.10 8.35 2.52
N THR A 176 1.59 7.19 2.11
CA THR A 176 1.36 6.61 0.78
C THR A 176 0.74 5.23 0.93
N LEU A 177 -0.18 4.90 0.03
CA LEU A 177 -0.75 3.57 -0.11
C LEU A 177 -0.67 3.15 -1.58
N PHE A 178 -0.10 1.98 -1.83
CA PHE A 178 -0.10 1.34 -3.14
C PHE A 178 -0.20 -0.17 -2.97
N ILE A 179 -1.36 -0.72 -3.31
CA ILE A 179 -1.79 -2.09 -3.03
C ILE A 179 -2.85 -2.51 -4.05
N GLY A 180 -3.02 -3.81 -4.28
CA GLY A 180 -4.12 -4.36 -5.08
C GLY A 180 -3.68 -5.42 -6.08
N HIS A 181 -2.38 -5.56 -6.33
CA HIS A 181 -1.87 -6.53 -7.30
C HIS A 181 -2.07 -7.97 -6.81
N ASN A 182 -1.84 -8.23 -5.53
CA ASN A 182 -1.96 -9.57 -4.96
C ASN A 182 -3.42 -9.98 -4.68
N ASP A 183 -4.37 -9.06 -4.84
CA ASP A 183 -5.76 -9.29 -4.48
C ASP A 183 -6.46 -10.29 -5.43
N PRO A 184 -7.50 -10.99 -4.94
CA PRO A 184 -8.29 -11.92 -5.74
C PRO A 184 -8.78 -11.32 -7.07
N GLY A 185 -8.64 -12.07 -8.16
CA GLY A 185 -9.02 -11.62 -9.49
C GLY A 185 -7.98 -10.75 -10.21
N VAL A 186 -6.86 -10.39 -9.54
CA VAL A 186 -5.67 -9.81 -10.17
C VAL A 186 -4.57 -10.86 -10.24
N CYS A 187 -3.74 -10.99 -9.21
CA CYS A 187 -2.78 -12.09 -9.08
C CYS A 187 -3.29 -13.22 -8.17
N GLY A 188 -4.27 -12.95 -7.31
CA GLY A 188 -4.92 -13.93 -6.44
C GLY A 188 -6.05 -14.69 -7.14
N ALA A 189 -6.38 -15.88 -6.64
CA ALA A 189 -7.53 -16.64 -7.14
C ALA A 189 -8.84 -15.87 -6.93
N ALA A 190 -9.63 -15.72 -7.99
CA ALA A 190 -10.87 -14.93 -7.93
C ALA A 190 -11.92 -15.57 -7.00
N THR A 191 -12.67 -14.72 -6.29
CA THR A 191 -13.79 -15.11 -5.43
C THR A 191 -15.02 -14.24 -5.71
N ALA A 192 -16.21 -14.72 -5.35
CA ALA A 192 -17.46 -13.98 -5.59
C ALA A 192 -17.56 -12.66 -4.81
N THR A 193 -16.89 -12.54 -3.66
CA THR A 193 -16.98 -11.38 -2.75
C THR A 193 -15.78 -10.44 -2.85
N GLN A 194 -14.83 -10.72 -3.75
CA GLN A 194 -13.52 -10.04 -3.77
C GLN A 194 -13.57 -8.51 -3.84
N THR A 195 -14.50 -7.95 -4.61
CA THR A 195 -14.66 -6.50 -4.77
C THR A 195 -15.22 -5.86 -3.50
N GLN A 196 -16.22 -6.49 -2.89
CA GLN A 196 -16.80 -6.02 -1.64
C GLN A 196 -15.79 -6.11 -0.50
N ASP A 197 -15.12 -7.25 -0.34
CA ASP A 197 -14.12 -7.47 0.70
C ASP A 197 -12.98 -6.45 0.59
N PHE A 198 -12.50 -6.16 -0.62
CA PHE A 198 -11.49 -5.12 -0.86
C PHE A 198 -11.97 -3.75 -0.37
N GLY A 199 -13.18 -3.34 -0.75
CA GLY A 199 -13.77 -2.06 -0.33
C GLY A 199 -13.92 -1.95 1.18
N ASP A 200 -14.40 -3.00 1.84
CA ASP A 200 -14.61 -3.02 3.29
C ASP A 200 -13.29 -2.91 4.07
N LYS A 201 -12.23 -3.58 3.58
CA LYS A 201 -10.89 -3.51 4.19
C LYS A 201 -10.21 -2.17 3.95
N TYR A 202 -10.39 -1.58 2.77
CA TYR A 202 -9.92 -0.23 2.51
C TYR A 202 -10.62 0.79 3.40
N ALA A 203 -11.96 0.76 3.47
CA ALA A 203 -12.74 1.64 4.34
C ALA A 203 -12.35 1.51 5.81
N SER A 204 -12.11 0.28 6.29
CA SER A 204 -11.64 0.03 7.66
C SER A 204 -10.27 0.65 7.92
N SER A 205 -9.36 0.57 6.96
CA SER A 205 -8.04 1.20 7.03
C SER A 205 -8.15 2.73 7.08
N LEU A 206 -9.05 3.32 6.28
CA LEU A 206 -9.28 4.76 6.28
C LEU A 206 -9.82 5.28 7.62
N ARG A 207 -10.70 4.52 8.31
CA ARG A 207 -11.17 4.88 9.66
C ARG A 207 -10.01 4.97 10.65
N ILE A 208 -9.06 4.03 10.61
CA ILE A 208 -7.88 4.04 11.47
C ILE A 208 -6.99 5.25 11.13
N LEU A 209 -6.71 5.48 9.85
CA LEU A 209 -5.84 6.56 9.39
C LEU A 209 -6.45 7.96 9.59
N ALA A 210 -7.77 8.09 9.65
CA ALA A 210 -8.44 9.35 9.96
C ALA A 210 -7.99 9.92 11.32
N HIS A 211 -7.69 9.07 12.30
CA HIS A 211 -7.14 9.52 13.59
C HIS A 211 -5.73 10.12 13.43
N VAL A 212 -4.90 9.54 12.56
CA VAL A 212 -3.56 10.07 12.24
C VAL A 212 -3.71 11.40 11.51
N ALA A 213 -4.61 11.47 10.52
CA ALA A 213 -4.89 12.67 9.76
C ALA A 213 -5.37 13.82 10.66
N ALA A 214 -6.32 13.57 11.55
CA ALA A 214 -6.83 14.57 12.48
C ALA A 214 -5.76 15.05 13.47
N LYS A 215 -4.99 14.13 14.07
CA LYS A 215 -4.00 14.45 15.11
C LYS A 215 -2.74 15.13 14.55
N ARG A 216 -2.32 14.80 13.33
CA ARG A 216 -1.06 15.24 12.73
C ARG A 216 -1.22 16.15 11.51
N SER A 217 -2.46 16.47 11.14
CA SER A 217 -2.78 17.08 9.84
C SER A 217 -2.16 16.29 8.68
N ALA A 218 -2.15 14.95 8.82
CA ALA A 218 -1.51 14.07 7.87
C ALA A 218 -2.33 13.94 6.60
N ARG A 219 -1.65 13.82 5.45
CA ARG A 219 -2.29 13.56 4.16
C ARG A 219 -1.94 12.17 3.66
N LEU A 220 -2.96 11.43 3.22
CA LEU A 220 -2.81 10.14 2.56
C LEU A 220 -2.87 10.33 1.05
N TYR A 221 -1.87 9.79 0.38
CA TYR A 221 -1.86 9.62 -1.06
C TYR A 221 -2.12 8.16 -1.40
N VAL A 222 -3.09 7.92 -2.27
CA VAL A 222 -3.46 6.58 -2.72
C VAL A 222 -3.20 6.50 -4.21
N ALA A 223 -2.26 5.64 -4.59
CA ALA A 223 -1.93 5.40 -5.99
C ALA A 223 -2.90 4.39 -6.60
N SER A 224 -3.25 4.59 -7.87
CA SER A 224 -3.94 3.56 -8.64
C SER A 224 -3.14 2.28 -8.77
N ILE A 225 -3.83 1.15 -8.88
CA ILE A 225 -3.21 -0.16 -9.14
C ILE A 225 -2.66 -0.16 -10.57
N THR A 226 -1.39 -0.48 -10.77
CA THR A 226 -0.84 -0.56 -12.14
C THR A 226 -1.52 -1.65 -12.97
N GLU A 227 -1.81 -1.36 -14.23
CA GLU A 227 -2.26 -2.30 -15.26
C GLU A 227 -1.25 -3.44 -15.51
N VAL A 228 -1.23 -4.46 -14.65
CA VAL A 228 -0.34 -5.63 -14.76
C VAL A 228 -0.48 -6.38 -16.09
N PRO A 229 -1.68 -6.51 -16.70
CA PRO A 229 -1.84 -7.05 -18.05
C PRO A 229 -0.97 -6.39 -19.13
N VAL A 230 -0.52 -5.14 -18.95
CA VAL A 230 0.41 -4.50 -19.90
C VAL A 230 1.75 -5.25 -20.01
N LEU A 231 2.14 -6.00 -18.96
CA LEU A 231 3.38 -6.77 -18.96
C LEU A 231 3.42 -7.83 -20.06
N ALA A 232 2.28 -8.31 -20.55
CA ALA A 232 2.23 -9.25 -21.68
C ALA A 232 2.99 -8.74 -22.92
N ARG A 233 3.05 -7.42 -23.12
CA ARG A 233 3.83 -6.77 -24.20
C ARG A 233 5.34 -6.97 -24.07
N TYR A 234 5.82 -7.32 -22.88
CA TYR A 234 7.23 -7.46 -22.53
C TYR A 234 7.67 -8.91 -22.37
N ALA A 235 6.82 -9.87 -22.74
CA ALA A 235 7.11 -11.29 -22.58
C ALA A 235 8.47 -11.70 -23.17
N ASP A 236 8.86 -11.12 -24.30
CA ASP A 236 10.11 -11.47 -24.98
C ASP A 236 11.27 -10.50 -24.70
N VAL A 237 11.09 -9.56 -23.78
CA VAL A 237 12.16 -8.68 -23.28
C VAL A 237 13.12 -9.46 -22.40
N ILE A 238 14.41 -9.15 -22.49
CA ILE A 238 15.43 -9.59 -21.53
C ILE A 238 15.75 -8.39 -20.64
N PRO A 239 15.46 -8.44 -19.32
CA PRO A 239 15.81 -7.34 -18.42
C PRO A 239 17.32 -7.09 -18.37
N ASN A 240 17.73 -5.87 -18.02
CA ASN A 240 19.12 -5.47 -17.93
C ASN A 240 19.89 -6.29 -16.90
N GLY A 241 20.96 -6.94 -17.35
CA GLY A 241 21.74 -7.87 -16.53
C GLY A 241 21.04 -9.22 -16.28
N GLY A 242 19.92 -9.48 -16.95
CA GLY A 242 19.28 -10.80 -17.03
C GLY A 242 19.87 -11.67 -18.14
N GLN A 243 19.49 -12.95 -18.12
CA GLN A 243 19.96 -13.96 -19.09
C GLN A 243 18.81 -14.63 -19.85
N LYS A 244 17.57 -14.38 -19.43
CA LYS A 244 16.37 -15.04 -19.91
C LYS A 244 15.34 -13.98 -20.27
N THR A 245 14.44 -14.31 -21.19
CA THR A 245 13.28 -13.45 -21.44
C THR A 245 12.33 -13.49 -20.25
N CYS A 246 11.49 -12.47 -20.12
CA CYS A 246 10.47 -12.38 -19.09
C CYS A 246 9.52 -13.59 -19.11
N ARG A 247 9.12 -14.03 -20.29
CA ARG A 247 8.29 -15.23 -20.51
C ARG A 247 8.92 -16.48 -19.92
N VAL A 248 10.23 -16.65 -20.07
CA VAL A 248 10.93 -17.81 -19.47
C VAL A 248 10.96 -17.69 -17.96
N LEU A 249 11.30 -16.51 -17.41
CA LEU A 249 11.31 -16.28 -15.97
C LEU A 249 9.93 -16.53 -15.34
N TRP A 250 8.87 -16.04 -15.97
CA TRP A 250 7.49 -16.22 -15.52
C TRP A 250 7.07 -17.68 -15.49
N LYS A 251 7.41 -18.47 -16.52
CA LYS A 251 7.16 -19.92 -16.53
C LYS A 251 7.85 -20.64 -15.38
N GLU A 252 9.02 -20.16 -14.96
CA GLU A 252 9.82 -20.79 -13.90
C GLU A 252 9.36 -20.40 -12.48
N ASN A 253 8.91 -19.15 -12.28
CA ASN A 253 8.63 -18.63 -10.94
C ASN A 253 7.14 -18.46 -10.61
N ASN A 254 6.25 -18.55 -11.62
CA ASN A 254 4.80 -18.40 -11.49
C ASN A 254 4.35 -17.13 -10.72
N ARG A 255 5.13 -16.03 -10.78
CA ARG A 255 4.75 -14.78 -10.12
C ARG A 255 3.53 -14.19 -10.82
N CYS A 256 2.46 -13.91 -10.07
CA CYS A 256 1.20 -13.43 -10.63
C CYS A 256 0.69 -14.31 -11.79
N GLY A 257 0.60 -15.62 -11.56
CA GLY A 257 0.24 -16.62 -12.58
C GLY A 257 -0.97 -16.27 -13.45
N PRO A 258 -2.07 -15.69 -12.92
CA PRO A 258 -3.19 -15.25 -13.76
C PRO A 258 -2.81 -14.30 -14.90
N VAL A 259 -1.81 -13.43 -14.71
CA VAL A 259 -1.28 -12.58 -15.79
C VAL A 259 -0.18 -13.30 -16.55
N THR A 260 0.84 -13.76 -15.83
CA THR A 260 2.13 -14.12 -16.45
C THR A 260 2.12 -15.46 -17.18
N GLN A 261 1.18 -16.37 -16.86
CA GLN A 261 0.95 -17.60 -17.62
C GLN A 261 -0.04 -17.42 -18.77
N HIS A 262 -0.76 -16.29 -18.81
CA HIS A 262 -1.83 -16.02 -19.77
C HIS A 262 -1.50 -14.82 -20.67
N VAL A 263 -0.21 -14.54 -20.87
CA VAL A 263 0.26 -13.39 -21.67
C VAL A 263 -0.21 -13.43 -23.13
N ASP A 264 -0.56 -14.61 -23.64
CA ASP A 264 -1.09 -14.82 -25.00
C ASP A 264 -2.62 -15.01 -25.01
N ASP A 265 -3.33 -14.78 -23.89
CA ASP A 265 -4.79 -14.84 -23.78
C ASP A 265 -5.38 -13.44 -23.48
N PRO A 266 -5.75 -12.68 -24.52
CA PRO A 266 -6.34 -11.35 -24.35
C PRO A 266 -7.63 -11.33 -23.54
N ALA A 267 -8.42 -12.41 -23.55
CA ALA A 267 -9.68 -12.47 -22.83
C ALA A 267 -9.45 -12.65 -21.32
N ALA A 268 -8.48 -13.48 -20.93
CA ALA A 268 -8.04 -13.58 -19.54
C ALA A 268 -7.48 -12.23 -19.04
N LEU A 269 -6.59 -11.61 -19.82
CA LEU A 269 -5.99 -10.31 -19.48
C LEU A 269 -7.04 -9.20 -19.35
N ALA A 270 -8.05 -9.14 -20.23
CA ALA A 270 -9.12 -8.16 -20.16
C ALA A 270 -9.99 -8.30 -18.90
N LYS A 271 -10.20 -9.52 -18.39
CA LYS A 271 -10.91 -9.74 -17.12
C LYS A 271 -10.11 -9.19 -15.94
N ILE A 272 -8.79 -9.36 -15.96
CA ILE A 272 -7.90 -8.82 -14.93
C ILE A 272 -7.90 -7.29 -14.97
N SER A 273 -7.79 -6.68 -16.16
CA SER A 273 -7.91 -5.22 -16.31
C SER A 273 -9.25 -4.69 -15.77
N ALA A 274 -10.36 -5.39 -16.03
CA ALA A 274 -11.67 -5.02 -15.51
C ALA A 274 -11.71 -5.09 -13.97
N GLN A 275 -11.08 -6.12 -13.37
CA GLN A 275 -11.00 -6.22 -11.91
C GLN A 275 -10.14 -5.11 -11.30
N ILE A 276 -9.01 -4.79 -11.91
CA ILE A 276 -8.16 -3.65 -11.51
C ILE A 276 -8.99 -2.36 -11.53
N ALA A 277 -9.72 -2.11 -12.62
CA ALA A 277 -10.59 -0.93 -12.72
C ALA A 277 -11.70 -0.89 -11.66
N ALA A 278 -12.27 -2.04 -11.29
CA ALA A 278 -13.25 -2.13 -10.21
C ALA A 278 -12.63 -1.76 -8.85
N TYR A 279 -11.43 -2.24 -8.54
CA TYR A 279 -10.71 -1.87 -7.33
C TYR A 279 -10.30 -0.40 -7.32
N ASP A 280 -9.78 0.13 -8.42
CA ASP A 280 -9.45 1.55 -8.56
C ASP A 280 -10.70 2.44 -8.41
N GLY A 281 -11.85 2.01 -8.90
CA GLY A 281 -13.14 2.67 -8.67
C GLY A 281 -13.48 2.79 -7.18
N LEU A 282 -13.25 1.73 -6.39
CA LEU A 282 -13.42 1.77 -4.93
C LEU A 282 -12.40 2.67 -4.23
N LEU A 283 -11.13 2.60 -4.64
CA LEU A 283 -10.05 3.44 -4.10
C LEU A 283 -10.37 4.93 -4.30
N ALA A 284 -10.80 5.29 -5.51
CA ALA A 284 -11.22 6.64 -5.87
C ALA A 284 -12.50 7.06 -5.13
N GLY A 285 -13.54 6.22 -5.17
CA GLY A 285 -14.85 6.53 -4.59
C GLY A 285 -14.78 6.77 -3.09
N LEU A 286 -14.04 5.95 -2.34
CA LEU A 286 -13.88 6.11 -0.88
C LEU A 286 -12.90 7.23 -0.50
N ALA A 287 -12.02 7.65 -1.42
CA ALA A 287 -11.21 8.85 -1.23
C ALA A 287 -12.02 10.15 -1.45
N GLN A 288 -13.09 10.10 -2.25
CA GLN A 288 -13.97 11.26 -2.46
C GLN A 288 -14.64 11.67 -1.15
N GLY A 289 -14.74 12.98 -0.92
CA GLY A 289 -15.30 13.56 0.30
C GLY A 289 -14.33 13.62 1.48
N GLN A 290 -13.13 13.05 1.39
CA GLN A 290 -12.11 13.11 2.43
C GLN A 290 -11.03 14.13 2.06
N ASN A 291 -10.98 15.28 2.74
CA ASN A 291 -10.03 16.37 2.45
C ASN A 291 -8.56 16.02 2.73
N TRP A 292 -8.31 14.96 3.49
CA TRP A 292 -6.98 14.46 3.86
C TRP A 292 -6.50 13.32 2.96
N ILE A 293 -7.34 12.83 2.04
CA ILE A 293 -6.98 11.78 1.09
C ILE A 293 -6.87 12.37 -0.31
N SER A 294 -5.92 11.89 -1.10
CA SER A 294 -5.81 12.18 -2.53
C SER A 294 -5.55 10.89 -3.27
N TYR A 295 -6.56 10.43 -4.00
CA TYR A 295 -6.42 9.35 -4.97
C TYR A 295 -5.88 9.93 -6.29
N GLN A 296 -4.93 9.23 -6.91
CA GLN A 296 -4.43 9.60 -8.23
C GLN A 296 -4.32 8.38 -9.13
N ASP A 297 -4.91 8.48 -10.31
CA ASP A 297 -4.81 7.48 -11.38
C ASP A 297 -3.49 7.59 -12.17
N ILE A 298 -2.42 8.04 -11.52
CA ILE A 298 -1.18 8.40 -12.20
C ILE A 298 -0.45 7.17 -12.75
N PHE A 299 -0.64 6.00 -12.14
CA PHE A 299 -0.04 4.78 -12.63
C PHE A 299 -0.85 4.19 -13.79
N ASN A 300 -2.18 4.37 -13.89
CA ASN A 300 -2.91 3.90 -15.09
C ASN A 300 -3.02 4.89 -16.24
N ALA A 301 -3.08 6.19 -15.96
CA ALA A 301 -2.96 7.22 -16.99
C ALA A 301 -1.66 7.07 -17.79
N ASN A 302 -0.59 6.59 -17.14
CA ASN A 302 0.69 6.29 -17.77
C ASN A 302 0.82 4.81 -18.19
N SER A 303 0.30 3.83 -17.44
CA SER A 303 0.47 2.40 -17.77
C SER A 303 -0.36 1.91 -18.96
N ARG A 304 -1.44 2.60 -19.39
CA ARG A 304 -2.04 2.30 -20.72
C ARG A 304 -1.02 2.45 -21.86
N ARG A 305 0.03 3.26 -21.65
CA ARG A 305 1.18 3.41 -22.55
C ARG A 305 2.29 2.38 -22.31
N GLY A 306 2.31 1.75 -21.14
CA GLY A 306 3.31 0.78 -20.71
C GLY A 306 4.58 1.41 -20.15
N LEU A 307 5.51 0.55 -19.74
CA LEU A 307 6.90 0.87 -19.41
C LEU A 307 7.62 1.47 -20.63
N SER A 308 8.38 2.53 -20.38
CA SER A 308 9.10 3.27 -21.44
C SER A 308 10.38 2.55 -21.86
N ASP A 309 11.00 1.86 -20.92
CA ASP A 309 12.18 1.02 -21.12
C ASP A 309 12.05 -0.22 -20.22
N PRO A 310 11.24 -1.22 -20.62
CA PRO A 310 10.99 -2.40 -19.80
C PRO A 310 12.27 -3.18 -19.46
N ALA A 311 13.32 -3.10 -20.29
CA ALA A 311 14.57 -3.78 -20.01
C ALA A 311 15.26 -3.18 -18.78
N SER A 312 15.24 -1.85 -18.62
CA SER A 312 15.82 -1.22 -17.42
C SER A 312 14.85 -1.11 -16.26
N GLU A 313 13.55 -0.99 -16.51
CA GLU A 313 12.52 -0.71 -15.50
C GLU A 313 12.03 -1.96 -14.76
N LEU A 314 12.19 -3.16 -15.33
CA LEU A 314 11.84 -4.43 -14.68
C LEU A 314 13.03 -5.09 -13.99
N SER A 315 12.76 -5.75 -12.87
CA SER A 315 13.73 -6.56 -12.16
C SER A 315 14.25 -7.68 -13.05
N ARG A 316 15.57 -7.87 -13.06
CA ARG A 316 16.22 -8.96 -13.78
C ARG A 316 15.98 -10.35 -13.20
N PHE A 317 15.40 -10.44 -12.01
CA PHE A 317 15.21 -11.70 -11.30
C PHE A 317 13.84 -12.31 -11.54
N ASP A 318 12.79 -11.50 -11.67
CA ASP A 318 11.42 -11.97 -11.91
C ASP A 318 10.76 -11.38 -13.15
N CYS A 319 11.34 -10.35 -13.75
CA CYS A 319 10.70 -9.53 -14.78
C CYS A 319 9.26 -9.14 -14.41
N PHE A 320 9.02 -8.80 -13.15
CA PHE A 320 7.70 -8.45 -12.63
C PHE A 320 7.79 -7.23 -11.73
N HIS A 321 8.63 -7.30 -10.69
CA HIS A 321 8.81 -6.17 -9.80
C HIS A 321 9.61 -5.05 -10.48
N PRO A 322 9.37 -3.78 -10.12
CA PRO A 322 10.19 -2.69 -10.62
C PRO A 322 11.64 -2.84 -10.15
N SER A 323 12.59 -2.63 -11.06
CA SER A 323 14.02 -2.48 -10.75
C SER A 323 14.27 -1.19 -9.96
N VAL A 324 15.52 -0.87 -9.62
CA VAL A 324 15.87 0.47 -9.09
C VAL A 324 15.39 1.60 -10.00
N VAL A 325 15.54 1.43 -11.32
CA VAL A 325 15.10 2.42 -12.31
C VAL A 325 13.57 2.51 -12.32
N GLY A 326 12.89 1.36 -12.28
CA GLY A 326 11.43 1.29 -12.20
C GLY A 326 10.88 1.92 -10.92
N GLN A 327 11.50 1.67 -9.77
CA GLN A 327 11.18 2.32 -8.50
C GLN A 327 11.36 3.85 -8.59
N GLY A 328 12.46 4.30 -9.20
CA GLY A 328 12.68 5.72 -9.42
C GLY A 328 11.61 6.35 -10.32
N MET A 329 11.15 5.64 -11.35
CA MET A 329 10.06 6.06 -12.22
C MET A 329 8.72 6.14 -11.48
N LEU A 330 8.37 5.13 -10.67
CA LEU A 330 7.18 5.19 -9.81
C LEU A 330 7.25 6.37 -8.82
N GLY A 331 8.42 6.65 -8.25
CA GLY A 331 8.63 7.77 -7.34
C GLY A 331 8.37 9.12 -8.00
N ARG A 332 8.89 9.33 -9.22
CA ARG A 332 8.61 10.54 -10.01
C ARG A 332 7.14 10.71 -10.32
N LEU A 333 6.48 9.63 -10.80
CA LEU A 333 5.07 9.67 -11.14
C LEU A 333 4.20 9.96 -9.91
N ALA A 334 4.47 9.28 -8.79
CA ALA A 334 3.78 9.55 -7.55
C ALA A 334 3.98 11.01 -7.12
N TRP A 335 5.21 11.52 -7.12
CA TRP A 335 5.50 12.91 -6.76
C TRP A 335 4.72 13.94 -7.60
N GLN A 336 4.56 13.69 -8.90
CA GLN A 336 3.70 14.50 -9.76
C GLN A 336 2.24 14.46 -9.28
N GLY A 337 1.72 13.28 -8.95
CA GLY A 337 0.39 13.09 -8.37
C GLY A 337 0.18 13.74 -7.00
N PHE A 338 1.24 13.87 -6.19
CA PHE A 338 1.24 14.61 -4.92
C PHE A 338 1.06 16.13 -5.10
N GLY A 339 1.10 16.66 -6.33
CA GLY A 339 1.10 18.10 -6.62
C GLY A 339 2.50 18.72 -6.53
N GLY A 340 3.56 17.90 -6.57
CA GLY A 340 4.96 18.32 -6.45
C GLY A 340 5.58 18.93 -7.71
N ALA A 341 4.86 18.96 -8.83
CA ALA A 341 5.36 19.57 -10.07
C ALA A 341 5.42 21.11 -9.95
N PRO A 342 6.55 21.77 -10.32
CA PRO A 342 6.61 23.22 -10.43
C PRO A 342 5.59 23.68 -11.48
N GLY A 343 4.53 24.36 -11.04
CA GLY A 343 3.44 24.82 -11.91
C GLY A 343 2.03 24.44 -11.43
N ILE A 344 1.90 23.59 -10.40
CA ILE A 344 0.62 23.22 -9.77
C ILE A 344 0.47 23.89 -8.38
N ALA A 345 1.18 25.00 -8.15
CA ALA A 345 1.05 25.80 -6.92
C ALA A 345 -0.36 26.40 -6.74
N ASP A 346 -1.17 26.46 -7.79
CA ASP A 346 -2.58 26.91 -7.72
C ASP A 346 -3.55 25.82 -7.20
N PHE A 347 -3.10 24.56 -7.05
CA PHE A 347 -3.92 23.46 -6.53
C PHE A 347 -4.13 23.50 -5.01
N PHE A 348 -3.50 24.45 -4.30
CA PHE A 348 -3.76 24.69 -2.87
C PHE A 348 -4.97 25.62 -2.63
N ARG A 349 -5.75 25.95 -3.69
CA ARG A 349 -7.09 26.55 -3.58
C ARG A 349 -8.07 25.82 -4.51
N PHE A 350 -8.82 24.84 -4.00
CA PHE A 350 -10.06 24.39 -4.67
C PHE A 350 -11.28 24.91 -3.92
N PRO A 351 -12.18 25.65 -4.59
CA PRO A 351 -13.60 25.36 -4.45
C PRO A 351 -13.92 24.02 -5.14
N SER A 352 -14.75 23.21 -4.50
CA SER A 352 -15.20 21.90 -4.98
C SER A 352 -15.67 21.92 -6.44
N PRO A 353 -15.29 20.95 -7.29
CA PRO A 353 -16.02 20.71 -8.52
C PRO A 353 -17.37 20.08 -8.16
N ALA A 354 -18.46 20.70 -8.62
CA ALA A 354 -19.78 20.10 -8.58
C ALA A 354 -19.77 18.80 -9.41
N LEU A 355 -20.31 17.73 -8.82
CA LEU A 355 -20.49 16.42 -9.46
C LEU A 355 -21.35 16.56 -10.73
N SER A 356 -21.08 15.75 -11.76
CA SER A 356 -22.05 15.57 -12.82
C SER A 356 -23.25 14.77 -12.27
N PRO A 357 -24.49 15.08 -12.70
CA PRO A 357 -25.70 14.41 -12.18
C PRO A 357 -25.73 12.89 -12.39
N SER A 358 -24.91 12.34 -13.29
CA SER A 358 -24.88 10.92 -13.59
C SER A 358 -24.18 10.08 -12.51
N THR A 359 -23.23 10.66 -11.77
CA THR A 359 -22.45 9.92 -10.76
C THR A 359 -23.16 9.88 -9.40
N ALA A 360 -24.04 10.83 -9.11
CA ALA A 360 -24.86 10.83 -7.90
C ALA A 360 -25.94 9.74 -7.93
N ALA A 361 -26.54 9.47 -9.10
CA ALA A 361 -27.59 8.46 -9.25
C ALA A 361 -27.09 7.01 -9.13
N GLU A 362 -25.80 6.75 -9.40
CA GLU A 362 -25.20 5.42 -9.31
C GLU A 362 -24.76 5.07 -7.87
N LEU A 363 -24.55 6.08 -7.02
CA LEU A 363 -24.23 5.93 -5.60
C LEU A 363 -25.48 5.81 -4.71
N ASP A 364 -26.58 6.49 -5.05
CA ASP A 364 -27.85 6.34 -4.32
C ASP A 364 -28.43 4.92 -4.44
N GLY A 365 -28.16 4.23 -5.55
CA GLY A 365 -28.59 2.84 -5.77
C GLY A 365 -27.98 1.82 -4.80
N TRP A 366 -26.82 2.10 -4.20
CA TRP A 366 -26.18 1.22 -3.21
C TRP A 366 -26.73 1.38 -1.79
N THR A 367 -27.40 2.50 -1.48
CA THR A 367 -27.97 2.73 -0.14
C THR A 367 -29.42 2.25 -0.02
N ALA A 368 -30.12 2.03 -1.13
CA ALA A 368 -31.56 1.74 -1.15
C ALA A 368 -31.92 0.24 -1.08
N ASP A 369 -30.96 -0.69 -1.15
CA ASP A 369 -31.25 -2.14 -1.19
C ASP A 369 -30.97 -2.90 0.12
N ALA A 370 -30.73 -2.18 1.22
CA ALA A 370 -30.57 -2.79 2.56
C ALA A 370 -31.89 -2.97 3.33
N SER A 371 -33.06 -2.78 2.69
CA SER A 371 -34.36 -2.92 3.35
C SER A 371 -35.44 -3.50 2.43
N ARG A 372 -35.36 -4.79 2.13
CA ARG A 372 -36.52 -5.64 1.79
C ARG A 372 -36.35 -7.01 2.46
N PRO A 373 -37.45 -7.60 2.99
CA PRO A 373 -37.44 -8.61 4.04
C PRO A 373 -36.75 -9.93 3.68
#